data_AF-A0A816ZUX5-F1
#
_entry.id   AF-A0A816ZUX5-F1
#
_cell.length_a   1.000
_cell.length_b   1.000
_cell.length_c   1.000
_cell.angle_alpha   90.00
_cell.angle_beta   90.00
_cell.angle_gamma   90.00
#
_symmetry.space_group_name_H-M   'P 1'
#
loop_
_entity.id
_entity.type
_entity.pdbx_description
1 polymer ?
#
loop_
_entity_poly.entity_id
_entity_poly.type
_entity_poly.pdbx_seq_one_letter_code
_entity_poly.pdbx_strand_id
1 'polypeptide(L)'
;DQTKINKKSKSRAVLDRKNKKRFEQLKLKRRQHTIKRKIHHQWTAVLITGYLDSIHVKYSRIPPVYNKILRIMFNNQHDQDIAAEQIGIDIFDENHYQEFVNKSR
;
A
#
# COMPACT_ATOMS: atom_id res chain seq x y z
N ASP A 1 46.83 28.82 -6.08
CA ASP A 1 45.45 28.73 -6.59
C ASP A 1 44.73 27.44 -6.23
N GLN A 2 44.06 27.41 -5.07
CA GLN A 2 43.27 26.25 -4.58
C GLN A 2 41.76 26.37 -4.86
N THR A 3 41.34 27.11 -5.89
CA THR A 3 39.94 27.50 -6.08
C THR A 3 39.12 26.58 -7.02
N LYS A 4 39.70 25.51 -7.57
CA LYS A 4 39.02 24.64 -8.57
C LYS A 4 38.35 23.37 -8.02
N ILE A 5 38.43 23.06 -6.72
CA ILE A 5 37.96 21.77 -6.20
C ILE A 5 36.46 21.76 -5.82
N ASN A 6 35.81 22.93 -5.63
CA ASN A 6 34.55 22.97 -4.86
C ASN A 6 33.25 23.28 -5.66
N LYS A 7 33.27 23.25 -7.00
CA LYS A 7 32.05 23.50 -7.81
C LYS A 7 31.26 22.22 -8.14
N LYS A 8 31.92 21.08 -8.37
CA LYS A 8 31.24 19.80 -8.68
C LYS A 8 30.53 19.20 -7.47
N SER A 9 31.14 19.26 -6.27
CA SER A 9 30.57 18.77 -5.01
C SER A 9 29.29 19.53 -4.62
N LYS A 10 29.27 20.85 -4.77
CA LYS A 10 28.08 21.70 -4.54
C LYS A 10 26.91 21.32 -5.44
N SER A 11 27.16 20.98 -6.72
CA SER A 11 26.08 20.54 -7.63
C SER A 11 25.49 19.19 -7.22
N ARG A 12 26.34 18.26 -6.75
CA ARG A 12 25.91 16.92 -6.30
C ARG A 12 25.10 17.02 -5.01
N ALA A 13 25.56 17.81 -4.04
CA ALA A 13 24.84 18.07 -2.79
C ALA A 13 23.46 18.73 -3.01
N VAL A 14 23.35 19.65 -3.99
CA VAL A 14 22.07 20.27 -4.37
C VAL A 14 21.13 19.24 -5.03
N LEU A 15 21.66 18.39 -5.92
CA LEU A 15 20.88 17.31 -6.55
C LEU A 15 20.41 16.28 -5.51
N ASP A 16 21.27 15.89 -4.58
CA ASP A 16 20.94 14.94 -3.52
C ASP A 16 19.85 15.51 -2.59
N ARG A 17 19.92 16.81 -2.26
CA ARG A 17 18.87 17.49 -1.51
C ARG A 17 17.54 17.51 -2.27
N LYS A 18 17.55 17.77 -3.59
CA LYS A 18 16.34 17.72 -4.44
C LYS A 18 15.77 16.30 -4.52
N ASN A 19 16.62 15.29 -4.72
CA ASN A 19 16.23 13.89 -4.79
C ASN A 19 15.67 13.40 -3.45
N LYS A 20 16.27 13.78 -2.33
CA LYS A 20 15.77 13.48 -0.98
C LYS A 20 14.39 14.11 -0.75
N LYS A 21 14.19 15.36 -1.14
CA LYS A 21 12.89 16.05 -1.03
C LYS A 21 11.82 15.36 -1.89
N ARG A 22 12.16 14.99 -3.13
CA ARG A 22 11.27 14.22 -4.02
C ARG A 22 10.93 12.85 -3.46
N PHE A 23 11.91 12.14 -2.90
CA PHE A 23 11.73 10.85 -2.26
C PHE A 23 10.80 10.95 -1.05
N GLU A 24 10.99 11.93 -0.16
CA GLU A 24 10.10 12.13 0.98
C GLU A 24 8.68 12.52 0.55
N GLN A 25 8.52 13.35 -0.48
CA GLN A 25 7.19 13.65 -1.05
C GLN A 25 6.52 12.41 -1.64
N LEU A 26 7.26 11.57 -2.37
CA LEU A 26 6.76 10.30 -2.89
C LEU A 26 6.40 9.33 -1.76
N LYS A 27 7.17 9.30 -0.68
CA LYS A 27 6.92 8.48 0.51
C LYS A 27 5.68 8.92 1.27
N LEU A 28 5.46 10.23 1.41
CA LEU A 28 4.24 10.81 1.97
C LEU A 28 3.01 10.48 1.12
N LYS A 29 3.07 10.69 -0.20
CA LYS A 29 1.99 10.31 -1.12
C LYS A 29 1.64 8.82 -1.05
N ARG A 30 2.66 7.95 -0.97
CA ARG A 30 2.46 6.50 -0.82
C ARG A 30 1.81 6.09 0.51
N ARG A 31 1.96 6.89 1.57
CA ARG A 31 1.34 6.62 2.87
C ARG A 31 -0.12 7.06 2.93
N GLN A 32 -0.54 7.99 2.06
CA GLN A 32 -1.89 8.56 2.10
C GLN A 32 -2.94 7.57 1.61
N HIS A 33 -2.62 6.75 0.60
CA HIS A 33 -3.61 5.89 -0.05
C HIS A 33 -3.47 4.42 0.37
N THR A 34 -3.73 4.12 1.65
CA THR A 34 -3.63 2.74 2.16
C THR A 34 -4.74 2.42 3.13
N ILE A 35 -5.49 1.36 2.84
CA ILE A 35 -6.43 0.76 3.78
C ILE A 35 -5.68 -0.27 4.62
N LYS A 36 -5.93 -0.27 5.94
CA LYS A 36 -5.41 -1.26 6.87
C LYS A 36 -6.58 -2.05 7.46
N ARG A 37 -6.44 -3.36 7.49
CA ARG A 37 -7.40 -4.28 8.11
C ARG A 37 -6.68 -5.31 8.95
N LYS A 38 -7.27 -5.66 10.08
CA LYS A 38 -6.83 -6.83 10.85
C LYS A 38 -7.38 -8.06 10.13
N ILE A 39 -6.57 -9.09 9.99
CA ILE A 39 -6.97 -10.31 9.30
C ILE A 39 -6.85 -11.53 10.20
N HIS A 40 -7.74 -12.50 9.98
CA HIS A 40 -7.61 -13.82 10.53
C HIS A 40 -6.46 -14.57 9.87
N HIS A 41 -5.85 -15.52 10.59
CA HIS A 41 -4.64 -16.22 10.13
C HIS A 41 -4.88 -17.14 8.92
N GLN A 42 -6.13 -17.50 8.66
CA GLN A 42 -6.54 -18.31 7.52
C GLN A 42 -6.56 -17.53 6.20
N TRP A 43 -6.65 -16.20 6.25
CA TRP A 43 -6.58 -15.37 5.04
C TRP A 43 -5.17 -15.35 4.47
N THR A 44 -4.99 -16.07 3.37
CA THR A 44 -3.75 -16.07 2.60
C THR A 44 -3.74 -14.92 1.59
N ALA A 45 -2.56 -14.55 1.09
CA ALA A 45 -2.43 -13.52 0.07
C ALA A 45 -3.28 -13.83 -1.18
N VAL A 46 -3.33 -15.11 -1.59
CA VAL A 46 -4.10 -15.55 -2.77
C VAL A 46 -5.60 -15.40 -2.55
N LEU A 47 -6.10 -15.74 -1.35
CA LEU A 47 -7.52 -15.59 -1.03
C LEU A 47 -7.91 -14.12 -0.92
N ILE A 48 -7.05 -13.28 -0.35
CA ILE A 48 -7.25 -11.84 -0.26
C ILE A 48 -7.34 -11.24 -1.66
N THR A 49 -6.41 -11.58 -2.57
CA THR A 49 -6.47 -11.08 -3.95
C THR A 49 -7.72 -11.57 -4.66
N GLY A 50 -8.06 -12.86 -4.54
CA GLY A 50 -9.28 -13.41 -5.16
C GLY A 50 -10.56 -12.75 -4.65
N TYR A 51 -10.65 -12.45 -3.36
CA TYR A 51 -11.76 -11.70 -2.79
C TYR A 51 -11.83 -10.27 -3.34
N LEU A 52 -10.71 -9.55 -3.34
CA LEU A 52 -10.68 -8.17 -3.86
C LEU A 52 -11.04 -8.09 -5.35
N ASP A 53 -10.63 -9.08 -6.12
CA ASP A 53 -10.94 -9.18 -7.54
C ASP A 53 -12.44 -9.48 -7.77
N SER A 54 -13.07 -10.30 -6.91
CA SER A 54 -14.50 -10.63 -7.02
C SER A 54 -15.43 -9.44 -6.73
N ILE A 55 -14.98 -8.49 -5.92
CA ILE A 55 -15.68 -7.22 -5.66
C ILE A 55 -15.15 -6.07 -6.52
N HIS A 56 -14.29 -6.35 -7.50
CA HIS A 56 -13.74 -5.38 -8.45
C HIS A 56 -12.98 -4.20 -7.82
N VAL A 57 -12.31 -4.43 -6.69
CA VAL A 57 -11.49 -3.39 -6.05
C VAL A 57 -10.20 -3.18 -6.83
N LYS A 58 -9.99 -1.95 -7.31
CA LYS A 58 -8.76 -1.55 -7.99
C LYS A 58 -7.71 -1.11 -6.96
N TYR A 59 -6.72 -1.95 -6.71
CA TYR A 59 -5.59 -1.62 -5.86
C TYR A 59 -4.27 -1.58 -6.65
N SER A 60 -3.29 -0.85 -6.12
CA SER A 60 -1.95 -0.72 -6.69
C SER A 60 -1.07 -1.91 -6.30
N ARG A 61 -1.06 -2.26 -5.01
CA ARG A 61 -0.31 -3.40 -4.48
C ARG A 61 -0.77 -3.79 -3.09
N ILE A 62 -0.49 -5.03 -2.71
CA ILE A 62 -0.68 -5.55 -1.35
C ILE A 62 0.68 -5.96 -0.80
N PRO A 63 1.31 -5.16 0.08
CA PRO A 63 2.53 -5.57 0.77
C PRO A 63 2.31 -6.82 1.64
N PRO A 64 3.39 -7.52 2.02
CA PRO A 64 3.31 -8.65 2.94
C PRO A 64 2.58 -8.29 4.23
N VAL A 65 1.72 -9.22 4.68
CA VAL A 65 1.01 -9.11 5.95
C VAL A 65 2.01 -9.15 7.09
N TYR A 66 1.91 -8.20 8.02
CA TYR A 66 2.75 -8.14 9.21
C TYR A 66 1.89 -7.95 10.45
N ASN A 67 2.13 -8.72 11.51
CA ASN A 67 1.34 -8.68 12.75
C ASN A 67 -0.17 -8.80 12.53
N LYS A 68 -0.60 -9.68 11.60
CA LYS A 68 -2.02 -9.85 11.21
C LYS A 68 -2.66 -8.56 10.66
N ILE A 69 -1.86 -7.64 10.14
CA ILE A 69 -2.34 -6.41 9.49
C ILE A 69 -2.12 -6.52 7.99
N LEU A 70 -3.22 -6.60 7.26
CA LEU A 70 -3.27 -6.42 5.82
C LEU A 70 -3.18 -4.94 5.48
N ARG A 71 -2.41 -4.61 4.45
CA ARG A 71 -2.30 -3.27 3.89
C ARG A 71 -2.65 -3.34 2.41
N ILE A 72 -3.65 -2.58 1.99
CA ILE A 72 -4.06 -2.49 0.59
C ILE A 72 -3.72 -1.09 0.14
N MET A 73 -2.79 -0.97 -0.81
CA MET A 73 -2.29 0.32 -1.28
C MET A 73 -2.98 0.71 -2.59
N PHE A 74 -3.33 1.98 -2.71
CA PHE A 74 -4.06 2.54 -3.86
C PHE A 74 -3.22 3.60 -4.57
N ASN A 75 -3.52 3.86 -5.83
CA ASN A 75 -2.80 4.86 -6.63
C ASN A 75 -3.29 6.29 -6.33
N ASN A 76 -4.55 6.44 -5.94
CA ASN A 76 -5.20 7.72 -5.67
C ASN A 76 -6.22 7.57 -4.52
N GLN A 77 -6.72 8.71 -4.02
CA GLN A 77 -7.67 8.77 -2.92
C GLN A 77 -9.06 8.24 -3.32
N HIS A 78 -9.51 8.51 -4.53
CA HIS A 78 -10.84 8.13 -5.00
C HIS A 78 -11.03 6.60 -4.99
N ASP A 79 -10.06 5.85 -5.53
CA ASP A 79 -10.08 4.38 -5.51
C ASP A 79 -10.05 3.84 -4.07
N GLN A 80 -9.30 4.52 -3.19
CA GLN A 80 -9.24 4.15 -1.78
C GLN A 80 -10.61 4.36 -1.10
N ASP A 81 -11.29 5.46 -1.36
CA ASP A 81 -12.57 5.78 -0.71
C ASP A 81 -13.65 4.78 -1.14
N ILE A 82 -13.76 4.51 -2.44
CA ILE A 82 -14.65 3.48 -2.98
C ILE A 82 -14.34 2.11 -2.36
N ALA A 83 -13.05 1.73 -2.31
CA ALA A 83 -12.66 0.47 -1.72
C ALA A 83 -12.91 0.42 -0.21
N ALA A 84 -12.83 1.54 0.51
CA ALA A 84 -13.09 1.60 1.95
C ALA A 84 -14.56 1.39 2.28
N GLU A 85 -15.47 1.83 1.40
CA GLU A 85 -16.91 1.57 1.50
C GLU A 85 -17.25 0.10 1.22
N GLN A 86 -16.58 -0.50 0.23
CA GLN A 86 -16.80 -1.91 -0.14
C GLN A 86 -16.14 -2.91 0.83
N ILE A 87 -14.96 -2.58 1.33
CA ILE A 87 -14.18 -3.43 2.22
C ILE A 87 -14.52 -3.06 3.67
N GLY A 88 -15.50 -3.80 4.20
CA GLY A 88 -15.87 -3.77 5.62
C GLY A 88 -14.67 -3.88 6.56
N ILE A 89 -14.85 -3.47 7.81
CA ILE A 89 -13.77 -3.48 8.81
C ILE A 89 -13.40 -4.91 9.22
N ASP A 90 -14.38 -5.80 9.19
CA ASP A 90 -14.40 -7.18 9.67
C ASP A 90 -14.41 -8.23 8.55
N ILE A 91 -14.40 -7.82 7.29
CA ILE A 91 -14.49 -8.72 6.13
C ILE A 91 -13.39 -9.78 6.04
N PHE A 92 -12.27 -9.57 6.75
CA PHE A 92 -11.16 -10.51 6.84
C PHE A 92 -11.11 -11.26 8.17
N ASP A 93 -12.23 -11.40 8.87
CA ASP A 93 -12.35 -12.23 10.05
C ASP A 93 -12.53 -13.72 9.72
N GLU A 94 -12.71 -14.54 10.75
CA GLU A 94 -12.92 -15.98 10.60
C GLU A 94 -14.28 -16.32 9.99
N ASN A 95 -15.34 -15.58 10.35
CA ASN A 95 -16.69 -15.85 9.88
C ASN A 95 -16.78 -15.64 8.37
N HIS A 96 -16.31 -14.49 7.87
CA HIS A 96 -16.30 -14.18 6.45
C HIS A 96 -15.36 -15.10 5.66
N TYR A 97 -14.28 -15.58 6.27
CA TYR A 97 -13.44 -16.60 5.64
C TYR A 97 -14.24 -17.88 5.35
N GLN A 98 -14.99 -18.38 6.33
CA GLN A 98 -15.80 -19.59 6.15
C GLN A 98 -16.86 -19.38 5.07
N GLU A 99 -17.54 -18.24 5.08
CA GLU A 99 -18.51 -17.90 4.04
C GLU A 99 -17.89 -17.86 2.65
N PHE A 100 -16.72 -17.23 2.50
CA PHE A 100 -16.03 -17.09 1.22
C PHE A 100 -15.59 -18.44 0.66
N VAL A 101 -14.99 -19.30 1.49
CA VAL A 101 -14.51 -20.63 1.06
C VAL A 101 -15.69 -21.55 0.74
N ASN A 102 -16.78 -21.48 1.51
CA ASN A 102 -17.98 -22.28 1.24
C ASN A 102 -18.68 -21.88 -0.06
N LYS A 103 -18.68 -20.59 -0.43
CA LYS A 103 -19.22 -20.11 -1.71
C LYS A 103 -18.36 -20.46 -2.93
N SER A 104 -17.09 -20.78 -2.69
CA SER A 104 -16.11 -21.08 -3.75
C SER A 104 -15.98 -22.58 -4.04
N ARG A 105 -16.76 -23.42 -3.35
CA ARG A 105 -16.87 -24.88 -3.55
C ARG A 105 -18.11 -25.20 -4.37
#